data_AF-A0A286FRL1-F1
#
_entry.id   AF-A0A286FRL1-F1
#
_cell.length_a   1.000
_cell.length_b   1.000
_cell.length_c   1.000
_cell.angle_alpha   90.00
_cell.angle_beta   90.00
_cell.angle_gamma   90.00
#
_symmetry.space_group_name_H-M   'P 1'
#
loop_
_entity.id
_entity.type
_entity.pdbx_description
1 polymer ?
#
loop_
_entity_poly.entity_id
_entity_poly.type
_entity_poly.pdbx_seq_one_letter_code
_entity_poly.pdbx_strand_id
1 'polypeptide(L)'
;MHDPTPEAAPPSSSAQPPEAATLTRFLAADPAERARLAPAVAEAVGASRMEEIVEATLARTGTPVTVTDSPDGLIVTGPRGSVRAWARQTPDGQEITGLLLEGAPYAPPARRSPLRTPVVWLTYVLVLALWNVFTLWTAADRTSWCAGAATLAAFFVFAEGYGAPAQHARARRRTAEAAALTALASAYRLPTLPTGHFSVALGTALALLAGAVCLLAAARLHHWRTPVSQPLLFPLEGTWYVIQGGGRPLNHHVKVPEQRAALDLVGLGPHGTRTRPDRDLTAYAAYGRPVRSPCHGRVISAATTIPDQRPGEIRYQPLYGNHVFLDTGREIIKLAHLRPGSVTVKPGDVVEPGELLGEVGNSGNSSEPHLHLHAERDGLGLDLRFTDVRGRLYRGRRIRV
;
A
#
# COMPACT_ATOMS: atom_id res chain seq x y z
N MET A 1 -19.68 -6.24 48.71
CA MET A 1 -19.14 -4.95 48.23
C MET A 1 -18.16 -5.27 47.13
N HIS A 2 -18.61 -5.24 45.89
CA HIS A 2 -17.76 -5.39 44.71
C HIS A 2 -17.76 -4.02 44.05
N ASP A 3 -16.61 -3.37 44.05
CA ASP A 3 -16.40 -2.04 43.51
C ASP A 3 -16.29 -2.16 41.98
N PRO A 4 -17.22 -1.60 41.18
CA PRO A 4 -17.13 -1.68 39.74
C PRO A 4 -16.03 -0.72 39.26
N THR A 5 -14.97 -1.29 38.69
CA THR A 5 -13.98 -0.56 37.88
C THR A 5 -14.70 0.38 36.90
N PRO A 6 -14.30 1.67 36.82
CA PRO A 6 -14.96 2.63 35.95
C PRO A 6 -14.77 2.20 34.50
N GLU A 7 -15.90 1.93 33.85
CA GLU A 7 -16.01 1.75 32.42
C GLU A 7 -15.35 2.94 31.73
N ALA A 8 -14.30 2.68 30.95
CA ALA A 8 -13.59 3.71 30.22
C ALA A 8 -14.59 4.47 29.35
N ALA A 9 -14.76 5.75 29.63
CA ALA A 9 -15.61 6.63 28.85
C ALA A 9 -15.30 6.48 27.35
N PRO A 10 -16.32 6.43 26.47
CA PRO A 10 -16.08 6.43 25.03
C PRO A 10 -15.21 7.64 24.68
N PRO A 11 -14.26 7.51 23.73
CA PRO A 11 -13.40 8.62 23.36
C PRO A 11 -14.27 9.82 22.99
N SER A 12 -13.98 10.94 23.64
CA SER A 12 -14.58 12.27 23.45
C SER A 12 -14.85 12.54 21.97
N SER A 13 -16.02 13.12 21.65
CA SER A 13 -16.41 13.50 20.30
C SER A 13 -15.23 14.15 19.57
N SER A 14 -14.72 13.48 18.54
CA SER A 14 -13.69 14.05 17.68
C SER A 14 -14.25 15.34 17.10
N ALA A 15 -13.72 16.49 17.56
CA ALA A 15 -14.03 17.77 16.95
C ALA A 15 -13.83 17.63 15.43
N GLN A 16 -14.79 18.11 14.64
CA GLN A 16 -14.64 18.07 13.20
C GLN A 16 -13.35 18.80 12.80
N PRO A 17 -12.61 18.29 11.79
CA PRO A 17 -11.46 18.99 11.25
C PRO A 17 -11.92 20.37 10.75
N PRO A 18 -11.12 21.43 10.96
CA PRO A 18 -11.53 22.78 10.59
C PRO A 18 -11.84 22.92 9.09
N GLU A 19 -11.22 22.08 8.25
CA GLU A 19 -11.48 21.98 6.82
C GLU A 19 -12.94 21.61 6.50
N ALA A 20 -13.64 20.86 7.37
CA ALA A 20 -15.04 20.52 7.15
C ALA A 20 -15.95 21.76 7.19
N ALA A 21 -15.71 22.66 8.15
CA ALA A 21 -16.46 23.91 8.26
C ALA A 21 -16.17 24.83 7.06
N THR A 22 -14.89 24.98 6.69
CA THR A 22 -14.47 25.78 5.55
C THR A 22 -15.05 25.26 4.23
N LEU A 23 -15.03 23.94 4.01
CA LEU A 23 -15.62 23.34 2.82
C LEU A 23 -17.15 23.48 2.79
N THR A 24 -17.82 23.35 3.93
CA THR A 24 -19.28 23.59 4.03
C THR A 24 -19.63 25.02 3.60
N ARG A 25 -18.89 26.01 4.11
CA ARG A 25 -19.05 27.43 3.75
C ARG A 25 -18.80 27.66 2.26
N PHE A 26 -17.72 27.09 1.71
CA PHE A 26 -17.40 27.19 0.29
C PHE A 26 -18.51 26.62 -0.61
N LEU A 27 -19.03 25.43 -0.29
CA LEU A 27 -20.08 24.79 -1.10
C LEU A 27 -21.43 25.50 -1.01
N ALA A 28 -21.70 26.22 0.08
CA ALA A 28 -22.92 27.01 0.26
C ALA A 28 -22.86 28.41 -0.39
N ALA A 29 -21.65 28.93 -0.63
CA ALA A 29 -21.42 30.25 -1.21
C ALA A 29 -21.88 30.33 -2.68
N ASP A 30 -22.13 31.54 -3.17
CA ASP A 30 -22.39 31.77 -4.60
C ASP A 30 -21.11 31.66 -5.45
N PRO A 31 -21.20 31.55 -6.79
CA PRO A 31 -20.02 31.38 -7.64
C PRO A 31 -18.96 32.49 -7.52
N ALA A 32 -19.37 33.74 -7.30
CA ALA A 32 -18.46 34.87 -7.19
C ALA A 32 -17.76 34.92 -5.81
N GLU A 33 -18.43 34.43 -4.77
CA GLU A 33 -17.83 34.23 -3.45
C GLU A 33 -16.92 33.00 -3.44
N ARG A 34 -17.28 31.87 -4.07
CA ARG A 34 -16.41 30.68 -4.21
C ARG A 34 -15.05 31.01 -4.80
N ALA A 35 -15.00 31.84 -5.85
CA ALA A 35 -13.75 32.30 -6.44
C ALA A 35 -12.87 33.08 -5.46
N ARG A 36 -13.48 33.84 -4.54
CA ARG A 36 -12.78 34.56 -3.46
C ARG A 36 -12.38 33.66 -2.30
N LEU A 37 -13.13 32.59 -2.06
CA LEU A 37 -12.83 31.61 -1.01
C LEU A 37 -11.79 30.58 -1.42
N ALA A 38 -11.54 30.39 -2.71
CA ALA A 38 -10.55 29.44 -3.21
C ALA A 38 -9.70 30.02 -4.35
N PRO A 39 -9.05 31.18 -4.17
CA PRO A 39 -8.34 31.87 -5.25
C PRO A 39 -7.21 31.01 -5.83
N ALA A 40 -6.44 30.33 -4.97
CA ALA A 40 -5.37 29.42 -5.40
C ALA A 40 -5.88 28.22 -6.22
N VAL A 41 -7.06 27.69 -5.88
CA VAL A 41 -7.68 26.61 -6.66
C VAL A 41 -8.16 27.13 -8.00
N ALA A 42 -8.83 28.29 -8.01
CA ALA A 42 -9.32 28.93 -9.22
C ALA A 42 -8.18 29.30 -10.19
N GLU A 43 -7.03 29.73 -9.67
CA GLU A 43 -5.82 29.98 -10.46
C GLU A 43 -5.25 28.68 -11.04
N ALA A 44 -5.19 27.60 -10.24
CA ALA A 44 -4.58 26.34 -10.64
C ALA A 44 -5.40 25.57 -11.70
N VAL A 45 -6.73 25.56 -11.63
CA VAL A 45 -7.59 24.78 -12.55
C VAL A 45 -8.46 25.64 -13.47
N GLY A 46 -8.52 26.94 -13.25
CA GLY A 46 -9.46 27.87 -13.89
C GLY A 46 -10.77 27.99 -13.13
N ALA A 47 -11.23 29.21 -12.87
CA ALA A 47 -12.45 29.49 -12.11
C ALA A 47 -13.70 28.80 -12.70
N SER A 48 -13.87 28.83 -14.03
CA SER A 48 -15.01 28.16 -14.68
C SER A 48 -14.99 26.64 -14.51
N ARG A 49 -13.80 26.02 -14.55
CA ARG A 49 -13.65 24.58 -14.36
C ARG A 49 -13.87 24.18 -12.90
N MET A 50 -13.36 24.98 -11.98
CA MET A 50 -13.65 24.81 -10.54
C MET A 50 -15.16 24.83 -10.31
N GLU A 51 -15.85 25.83 -10.87
CA GLU A 51 -17.29 25.97 -10.73
C GLU A 51 -18.07 24.80 -11.36
N GLU A 52 -17.68 24.35 -12.56
CA GLU A 52 -18.28 23.17 -13.19
C GLU A 52 -18.19 21.92 -12.29
N ILE A 53 -17.05 21.71 -11.63
CA ILE A 53 -16.84 20.58 -10.71
C ILE A 53 -17.69 20.72 -9.44
N VAL A 54 -17.80 21.95 -8.90
CA VAL A 54 -18.63 22.23 -7.73
C VAL A 54 -20.11 22.00 -8.07
N GLU A 55 -20.60 22.56 -9.17
CA GLU A 55 -21.98 22.38 -9.61
C GLU A 55 -22.29 20.92 -9.93
N ALA A 56 -21.39 20.17 -10.59
CA ALA A 56 -21.55 18.73 -10.78
C ALA A 56 -21.63 17.97 -9.44
N THR A 57 -20.93 18.45 -8.41
CA THR A 57 -20.97 17.87 -7.06
C THR A 57 -22.30 18.16 -6.37
N LEU A 58 -22.75 19.42 -6.36
CA LEU A 58 -24.06 19.82 -5.81
C LEU A 58 -25.22 19.17 -6.59
N ALA A 59 -25.05 18.97 -7.89
CA ALA A 59 -25.96 18.23 -8.74
C ALA A 59 -25.98 16.72 -8.42
N ARG A 60 -25.00 16.15 -7.72
CA ARG A 60 -25.04 14.76 -7.22
C ARG A 60 -25.58 14.67 -5.80
N THR A 61 -25.14 15.54 -4.91
CA THR A 61 -25.50 15.49 -3.48
C THR A 61 -26.87 16.12 -3.21
N GLY A 62 -27.30 17.09 -4.02
CA GLY A 62 -28.39 18.00 -3.66
C GLY A 62 -27.95 19.05 -2.65
N THR A 63 -28.75 20.10 -2.49
CA THR A 63 -28.54 21.20 -1.54
C THR A 63 -29.69 21.27 -0.54
N PRO A 64 -29.47 21.75 0.70
CA PRO A 64 -28.17 22.14 1.28
C PRO A 64 -27.26 20.93 1.54
N VAL A 65 -25.96 21.18 1.64
CA VAL A 65 -24.95 20.16 1.96
C VAL A 65 -24.36 20.36 3.35
N THR A 66 -23.88 19.28 3.94
CA THR A 66 -23.08 19.26 5.17
C THR A 66 -21.79 18.50 4.90
N VAL A 67 -20.71 18.88 5.58
CA VAL A 67 -19.43 18.15 5.50
C VAL A 67 -19.12 17.51 6.84
N THR A 68 -18.74 16.23 6.82
CA THR A 68 -18.39 15.46 8.01
C THR A 68 -17.07 14.71 7.83
N ASP A 69 -16.40 14.39 8.93
CA ASP A 69 -15.17 13.60 8.87
C ASP A 69 -15.43 12.10 8.97
N SER A 70 -14.61 11.31 8.28
CA SER A 70 -14.69 9.85 8.21
C SER A 70 -13.29 9.24 8.02
N PRO A 71 -13.09 7.95 8.39
CA PRO A 71 -11.90 7.19 7.99
C PRO A 71 -11.64 7.14 6.47
N ASP A 72 -12.64 7.46 5.65
CA ASP A 72 -12.53 7.52 4.17
C ASP A 72 -12.25 8.93 3.64
N GLY A 73 -12.10 9.95 4.51
CA GLY A 73 -11.91 11.36 4.13
C GLY A 73 -13.08 12.26 4.55
N LEU A 74 -13.13 13.49 4.03
CA LEU A 74 -14.29 14.37 4.24
C LEU A 74 -15.45 13.85 3.40
N ILE A 75 -16.65 13.83 3.97
CA ILE A 75 -17.86 13.39 3.29
C ILE A 75 -18.79 14.59 3.14
N VAL A 76 -19.07 14.98 1.89
CA VAL A 76 -20.07 15.98 1.53
C VAL A 76 -21.40 15.27 1.37
N THR A 77 -22.38 15.57 2.22
CA THR A 77 -23.69 14.91 2.23
C THR A 77 -24.80 15.93 1.98
N GLY A 78 -25.68 15.62 1.03
CA GLY A 78 -26.92 16.33 0.78
C GLY A 78 -28.11 15.37 0.65
N PRO A 79 -29.32 15.87 0.34
CA PRO A 79 -30.56 15.08 0.33
C PRO A 79 -30.60 13.97 -0.74
N ARG A 80 -29.77 14.05 -1.79
CA ARG A 80 -29.74 13.08 -2.90
C ARG A 80 -28.58 12.10 -2.83
N GLY A 81 -27.59 12.35 -1.98
CA GLY A 81 -26.45 11.46 -1.84
C GLY A 81 -25.27 12.12 -1.18
N SER A 82 -24.15 11.41 -1.19
CA SER A 82 -22.88 11.88 -0.65
C SER A 82 -21.75 11.71 -1.66
N VAL A 83 -20.68 12.48 -1.51
CA VAL A 83 -19.40 12.29 -2.23
C VAL A 83 -18.24 12.43 -1.24
N ARG A 84 -17.09 11.82 -1.53
CA ARG A 84 -15.87 12.10 -0.78
C ARG A 84 -15.24 13.40 -1.26
N ALA A 85 -14.54 14.05 -0.35
CA ALA A 85 -13.85 15.29 -0.58
C ALA A 85 -12.55 15.35 0.21
N TRP A 86 -11.68 16.23 -0.24
CA TRP A 86 -10.51 16.68 0.47
C TRP A 86 -10.41 18.18 0.29
N ALA A 87 -10.12 18.90 1.36
CA ALA A 87 -9.85 20.32 1.31
C ALA A 87 -8.58 20.61 2.12
N ARG A 88 -7.88 21.65 1.72
CA ARG A 88 -6.83 22.29 2.52
C ARG A 88 -7.18 23.76 2.64
N GLN A 89 -6.92 24.31 3.82
CA GLN A 89 -7.17 25.71 4.11
C GLN A 89 -5.90 26.45 4.53
N THR A 90 -5.96 27.78 4.46
CA THR A 90 -5.01 28.68 5.12
C THR A 90 -5.05 28.52 6.64
N PRO A 91 -3.97 28.87 7.37
CA PRO A 91 -3.94 28.76 8.84
C PRO A 91 -5.05 29.52 9.57
N ASP A 92 -5.57 30.60 8.97
CA ASP A 92 -6.68 31.41 9.50
C ASP A 92 -8.07 30.86 9.10
N GLY A 93 -8.13 29.78 8.31
CA GLY A 93 -9.37 29.13 7.85
C GLY A 93 -10.19 29.96 6.86
N GLN A 94 -9.65 31.06 6.34
CA GLN A 94 -10.40 31.96 5.46
C GLN A 94 -10.48 31.45 4.02
N GLU A 95 -9.42 30.80 3.52
CA GLU A 95 -9.32 30.39 2.13
C GLU A 95 -9.04 28.89 1.98
N ILE A 96 -9.58 28.29 0.93
CA ILE A 96 -9.25 26.95 0.46
C ILE A 96 -8.06 27.04 -0.51
N THR A 97 -6.95 26.42 -0.13
CA THR A 97 -5.71 26.38 -0.92
C THR A 97 -5.59 25.09 -1.73
N GLY A 98 -6.48 24.12 -1.53
CA GLY A 98 -6.49 22.86 -2.25
C GLY A 98 -7.83 22.17 -2.11
N LEU A 99 -8.32 21.58 -3.20
CA LEU A 99 -9.66 20.99 -3.24
C LEU A 99 -9.65 19.74 -4.13
N LEU A 100 -10.24 18.66 -3.62
CA LEU A 100 -10.64 17.50 -4.41
C LEU A 100 -12.09 17.17 -4.08
N LEU A 101 -12.91 17.01 -5.11
CA LEU A 101 -14.28 16.53 -5.01
C LEU A 101 -14.38 15.26 -5.85
N GLU A 102 -14.87 14.17 -5.25
CA GLU A 102 -14.95 12.89 -5.94
C GLU A 102 -15.98 12.93 -7.07
N GLY A 103 -15.59 12.41 -8.23
CA GLY A 103 -16.44 12.31 -9.42
C GLY A 103 -17.54 11.24 -9.35
N ALA A 104 -17.70 10.55 -8.21
CA ALA A 104 -18.59 9.41 -8.05
C ALA A 104 -19.37 9.51 -6.73
N PRO A 105 -20.61 8.96 -6.67
CA PRO A 105 -21.34 8.83 -5.42
C PRO A 105 -20.55 8.02 -4.40
N TYR A 106 -20.49 8.51 -3.18
CA TYR A 106 -19.92 7.80 -2.05
C TYR A 106 -20.94 6.81 -1.51
N ALA A 107 -20.59 5.53 -1.59
CA ALA A 107 -21.22 4.47 -0.83
C ALA A 107 -20.24 4.05 0.29
N PRO A 108 -20.60 4.23 1.57
CA PRO A 108 -19.73 3.78 2.64
C PRO A 108 -19.49 2.27 2.48
N PRO A 109 -18.26 1.79 2.68
CA PRO A 109 -17.99 0.36 2.61
C PRO A 109 -18.91 -0.37 3.59
N ALA A 110 -19.54 -1.46 3.12
CA ALA A 110 -20.36 -2.31 3.98
C ALA A 110 -19.59 -2.61 5.26
N ARG A 111 -20.24 -2.41 6.42
CA ARG A 111 -19.64 -2.49 7.76
C ARG A 111 -18.73 -3.71 7.81
N ARG A 112 -17.40 -3.49 7.77
CA ARG A 112 -16.44 -4.59 7.82
C ARG A 112 -16.71 -5.33 9.12
N SER A 113 -17.05 -6.62 9.05
CA SER A 113 -17.31 -7.39 10.25
C SER A 113 -16.09 -7.27 11.18
N PRO A 114 -16.29 -7.18 12.51
CA PRO A 114 -15.19 -7.08 13.47
C PRO A 114 -14.34 -8.35 13.54
N LEU A 115 -14.74 -9.41 12.83
CA LEU A 115 -13.88 -10.54 12.52
C LEU A 115 -12.70 -10.02 11.72
N ARG A 116 -11.63 -9.69 12.46
CA ARG A 116 -10.35 -9.26 11.94
C ARG A 116 -9.97 -10.24 10.84
N THR A 117 -10.07 -9.84 9.57
CA THR A 117 -9.60 -10.58 8.39
C THR A 117 -8.27 -11.31 8.62
N PRO A 118 -7.27 -10.75 9.34
CA PRO A 118 -6.05 -11.48 9.68
C PRO A 118 -6.24 -12.70 10.59
N VAL A 119 -7.26 -12.75 11.45
CA VAL A 119 -7.62 -13.92 12.27
C VAL A 119 -8.22 -15.01 11.39
N VAL A 120 -9.18 -14.68 10.53
CA VAL A 120 -9.79 -15.66 9.61
C VAL A 120 -8.74 -16.26 8.67
N TRP A 121 -7.89 -15.40 8.10
CA TRP A 121 -6.80 -15.86 7.22
C TRP A 121 -5.77 -16.70 7.98
N LEU A 122 -5.41 -16.31 9.21
CA LEU A 122 -4.50 -17.11 10.05
C LEU A 122 -5.10 -18.46 10.41
N THR A 123 -6.37 -18.50 10.79
CA THR A 123 -7.09 -19.75 11.09
C THR A 123 -7.09 -20.65 9.85
N TYR A 124 -7.39 -20.10 8.67
CA TYR A 124 -7.34 -20.84 7.41
C TYR A 124 -5.94 -21.42 7.14
N VAL A 125 -4.89 -20.60 7.25
CA VAL A 125 -3.50 -21.03 7.08
C VAL A 125 -3.12 -22.11 8.08
N LEU A 126 -3.50 -21.96 9.35
CA LEU A 126 -3.19 -22.92 10.40
C LEU A 126 -3.93 -24.24 10.18
N VAL A 127 -5.23 -24.20 9.86
CA VAL A 127 -6.04 -25.40 9.56
C VAL A 127 -5.46 -26.12 8.36
N LEU A 128 -5.10 -25.41 7.29
CA LEU A 128 -4.51 -26.02 6.11
C LEU A 128 -3.13 -26.61 6.41
N ALA A 129 -2.30 -25.94 7.20
CA ALA A 129 -1.01 -26.47 7.63
C ALA A 129 -1.17 -27.74 8.49
N LEU A 130 -2.10 -27.74 9.45
CA LEU A 130 -2.40 -28.90 10.30
C LEU A 130 -3.03 -30.05 9.51
N TRP A 131 -3.88 -29.77 8.53
CA TRP A 131 -4.41 -30.76 7.60
C TRP A 131 -3.27 -31.46 6.87
N ASN A 132 -2.30 -30.71 6.33
CA ASN A 132 -1.14 -31.29 5.67
C ASN A 132 -0.25 -32.10 6.64
N VAL A 133 -0.08 -31.66 7.90
CA VAL A 133 0.57 -32.48 8.94
C VAL A 133 -0.16 -33.82 9.05
N PHE A 134 -1.48 -33.82 9.23
CA PHE A 134 -2.24 -35.05 9.35
C PHE A 134 -2.08 -35.95 8.12
N THR A 135 -2.20 -35.41 6.90
CA THR A 135 -2.03 -36.18 5.65
C THR A 135 -0.65 -36.84 5.54
N LEU A 136 0.42 -36.12 5.88
CA LEU A 136 1.79 -36.63 5.83
C LEU A 136 2.04 -37.70 6.91
N TRP A 137 1.53 -37.49 8.12
CA TRP A 137 1.69 -38.43 9.24
C TRP A 137 0.80 -39.67 9.14
N THR A 138 -0.27 -39.62 8.34
CA THR A 138 -1.18 -40.76 8.10
C THR A 138 -0.98 -41.41 6.73
N ALA A 139 0.01 -40.96 5.96
CA ALA A 139 0.37 -41.59 4.68
C ALA A 139 0.59 -43.10 4.86
N ALA A 140 -0.09 -43.88 4.03
CA ALA A 140 -0.07 -45.35 4.05
C ALA A 140 1.10 -45.94 3.26
N ASP A 141 1.65 -45.15 2.32
CA ASP A 141 2.68 -45.56 1.38
C ASP A 141 3.53 -44.35 0.94
N ARG A 142 4.64 -44.60 0.24
CA ARG A 142 5.56 -43.55 -0.21
C ARG A 142 4.91 -42.59 -1.22
N THR A 143 3.99 -43.05 -2.05
CA THR A 143 3.31 -42.22 -3.07
C THR A 143 2.33 -41.25 -2.41
N SER A 144 1.52 -41.71 -1.45
CA SER A 144 0.62 -40.84 -0.69
C SER A 144 1.40 -39.82 0.16
N TRP A 145 2.56 -40.19 0.70
CA TRP A 145 3.46 -39.24 1.36
C TRP A 145 3.98 -38.17 0.39
N CYS A 146 4.47 -38.57 -0.80
CA CYS A 146 4.93 -37.64 -1.83
C CYS A 146 3.82 -36.67 -2.29
N ALA A 147 2.59 -37.14 -2.42
CA ALA A 147 1.45 -36.29 -2.75
C ALA A 147 1.17 -35.24 -1.67
N GLY A 148 1.21 -35.65 -0.39
CA GLY A 148 1.10 -34.74 0.75
C GLY A 148 2.23 -33.71 0.78
N ALA A 149 3.47 -34.13 0.56
CA ALA A 149 4.64 -33.25 0.53
C ALA A 149 4.57 -32.23 -0.61
N ALA A 150 4.17 -32.66 -1.81
CA ALA A 150 3.98 -31.78 -2.96
C ALA A 150 2.85 -30.76 -2.72
N THR A 151 1.75 -31.19 -2.10
CA THR A 151 0.63 -30.29 -1.73
C THR A 151 1.06 -29.24 -0.69
N LEU A 152 1.79 -29.66 0.35
CA LEU A 152 2.36 -28.76 1.34
C LEU A 152 3.31 -27.74 0.69
N ALA A 153 4.19 -28.21 -0.21
CA ALA A 153 5.10 -27.34 -0.94
C ALA A 153 4.35 -26.32 -1.81
N ALA A 154 3.32 -26.76 -2.54
CA ALA A 154 2.49 -25.88 -3.37
C ALA A 154 1.82 -24.79 -2.53
N PHE A 155 1.29 -25.16 -1.35
CA PHE A 155 0.72 -24.22 -0.39
C PHE A 155 1.74 -23.15 0.05
N PHE A 156 2.96 -23.53 0.42
CA PHE A 156 3.99 -22.57 0.84
C PHE A 156 4.50 -21.70 -0.30
N VAL A 157 4.65 -22.25 -1.51
CA VAL A 157 4.96 -21.46 -2.72
C VAL A 157 3.89 -20.41 -2.95
N PHE A 158 2.61 -20.76 -2.77
CA PHE A 158 1.51 -19.82 -2.90
C PHE A 158 1.52 -18.78 -1.76
N ALA A 159 1.42 -19.22 -0.50
CA ALA A 159 1.25 -18.36 0.66
C ALA A 159 2.45 -17.42 0.90
N GLU A 160 3.68 -17.93 0.86
CA GLU A 160 4.89 -17.12 1.09
C GLU A 160 5.38 -16.45 -0.20
N GLY A 161 5.13 -17.06 -1.37
CA GLY A 161 5.61 -16.55 -2.65
C GLY A 161 4.78 -15.40 -3.20
N TYR A 162 3.44 -15.48 -3.07
CA TYR A 162 2.51 -14.44 -3.51
C TYR A 162 2.13 -13.46 -2.41
N GLY A 163 2.19 -13.91 -1.15
CA GLY A 163 2.13 -13.01 -0.02
C GLY A 163 3.35 -12.09 0.03
N ALA A 164 3.32 -11.14 0.95
CA ALA A 164 4.54 -10.49 1.39
C ALA A 164 4.79 -10.92 2.84
N PRO A 165 5.56 -11.99 3.12
CA PRO A 165 5.75 -12.51 4.48
C PRO A 165 6.14 -11.45 5.53
N ALA A 166 6.80 -10.37 5.12
CA ALA A 166 7.06 -9.19 5.96
C ALA A 166 5.80 -8.48 6.49
N GLN A 167 4.60 -8.73 5.91
CA GLN A 167 3.26 -8.25 6.33
C GLN A 167 2.80 -8.89 7.63
N HIS A 168 3.31 -10.07 7.96
CA HIS A 168 2.85 -10.82 9.12
C HIS A 168 3.81 -10.63 10.30
N ALA A 169 3.25 -10.61 11.51
CA ALA A 169 4.06 -10.61 12.71
C ALA A 169 4.91 -11.88 12.75
N ARG A 170 6.17 -11.77 13.20
CA ARG A 170 7.15 -12.87 13.23
C ARG A 170 6.60 -14.15 13.87
N ALA A 171 5.87 -14.03 14.98
CA ALA A 171 5.25 -15.17 15.66
C ALA A 171 4.28 -15.95 14.76
N ARG A 172 3.43 -15.24 13.99
CA ARG A 172 2.45 -15.86 13.08
C ARG A 172 3.10 -16.58 11.91
N ARG A 173 4.19 -16.04 11.39
CA ARG A 173 4.98 -16.70 10.34
C ARG A 173 5.65 -17.96 10.87
N ARG A 174 6.25 -17.88 12.07
CA ARG A 174 6.94 -19.01 12.72
C ARG A 174 6.00 -20.17 13.04
N THR A 175 4.72 -19.92 13.36
CA THR A 175 3.75 -21.01 13.58
C THR A 175 3.45 -21.79 12.30
N ALA A 176 3.30 -21.11 11.15
CA ALA A 176 3.11 -21.79 9.87
C ALA A 176 4.36 -22.59 9.47
N GLU A 177 5.56 -21.99 9.59
CA GLU A 177 6.83 -22.69 9.33
C GLU A 177 7.02 -23.90 10.25
N ALA A 178 6.71 -23.76 11.54
CA ALA A 178 6.80 -24.87 12.49
C ALA A 178 5.85 -26.02 12.12
N ALA A 179 4.61 -25.72 11.71
CA ALA A 179 3.69 -26.75 11.23
C ALA A 179 4.24 -27.47 9.99
N ALA A 180 4.87 -26.77 9.06
CA ALA A 180 5.53 -27.38 7.91
C ALA A 180 6.69 -28.30 8.31
N LEU A 181 7.54 -27.85 9.23
CA LEU A 181 8.65 -28.66 9.75
C LEU A 181 8.15 -29.92 10.47
N THR A 182 7.09 -29.80 11.27
CA THR A 182 6.42 -30.93 11.91
C THR A 182 5.85 -31.90 10.87
N ALA A 183 5.27 -31.41 9.78
CA ALA A 183 4.75 -32.25 8.71
C ALA A 183 5.90 -33.03 8.02
N LEU A 184 7.00 -32.34 7.69
CA LEU A 184 8.17 -32.93 7.03
C LEU A 184 8.93 -33.91 7.92
N ALA A 185 8.86 -33.77 9.24
CA ALA A 185 9.47 -34.73 10.17
C ALA A 185 8.95 -36.16 9.97
N SER A 186 7.70 -36.33 9.48
CA SER A 186 7.14 -37.65 9.13
C SER A 186 7.95 -38.43 8.09
N ALA A 187 8.88 -37.77 7.37
CA ALA A 187 9.81 -38.41 6.44
C ALA A 187 10.60 -39.56 7.07
N TYR A 188 10.80 -39.59 8.40
CA TYR A 188 11.46 -40.70 9.09
C TYR A 188 10.76 -42.06 8.86
N ARG A 189 9.45 -42.05 8.53
CA ARG A 189 8.65 -43.25 8.24
C ARG A 189 8.92 -43.84 6.86
N LEU A 190 9.46 -43.06 5.92
CA LEU A 190 9.64 -43.45 4.52
C LEU A 190 10.36 -44.80 4.29
N PRO A 191 11.40 -45.16 5.06
CA PRO A 191 12.06 -46.47 4.91
C PRO A 191 11.11 -47.64 5.17
N THR A 192 10.19 -47.47 6.12
CA THR A 192 9.22 -48.52 6.54
C THR A 192 7.93 -48.54 5.73
N LEU A 193 7.63 -47.45 5.00
CA LEU A 193 6.42 -47.37 4.20
C LEU A 193 6.54 -48.23 2.93
N PRO A 194 5.49 -48.95 2.54
CA PRO A 194 5.45 -49.65 1.26
C PRO A 194 5.54 -48.68 0.10
N THR A 195 6.00 -49.17 -1.05
CA THR A 195 5.95 -48.42 -2.31
C THR A 195 4.51 -48.44 -2.82
N GLY A 196 3.94 -47.26 -3.08
CA GLY A 196 2.62 -47.13 -3.70
C GLY A 196 2.71 -47.03 -5.22
N HIS A 197 1.55 -47.04 -5.89
CA HIS A 197 1.43 -46.75 -7.32
C HIS A 197 1.14 -45.27 -7.55
N PHE A 198 1.38 -44.79 -8.78
CA PHE A 198 0.96 -43.44 -9.17
C PHE A 198 -0.55 -43.29 -8.95
N SER A 199 -0.96 -42.16 -8.38
CA SER A 199 -2.35 -41.87 -8.07
C SER A 199 -2.76 -40.52 -8.67
N VAL A 200 -4.07 -40.37 -8.90
CA VAL A 200 -4.65 -39.07 -9.30
C VAL A 200 -4.24 -37.98 -8.29
N ALA A 201 -4.25 -38.30 -6.99
CA ALA A 201 -3.85 -37.38 -5.93
C ALA A 201 -2.40 -36.88 -6.09
N LEU A 202 -1.45 -37.78 -6.40
CA LEU A 202 -0.05 -37.39 -6.67
C LEU A 202 0.04 -36.52 -7.93
N GLY A 203 -0.65 -36.91 -9.01
CA GLY A 203 -0.68 -36.13 -10.25
C GLY A 203 -1.22 -34.72 -10.03
N THR A 204 -2.34 -34.58 -9.31
CA THR A 204 -2.92 -33.28 -8.94
C THR A 204 -1.97 -32.47 -8.06
N ALA A 205 -1.34 -33.06 -7.05
CA ALA A 205 -0.41 -32.36 -6.17
C ALA A 205 0.81 -31.82 -6.92
N LEU A 206 1.39 -32.61 -7.83
CA LEU A 206 2.52 -32.19 -8.66
C LEU A 206 2.09 -31.09 -9.65
N ALA A 207 0.91 -31.20 -10.26
CA ALA A 207 0.38 -30.17 -11.15
C ALA A 207 0.14 -28.83 -10.42
N LEU A 208 -0.41 -28.87 -9.20
CA LEU A 208 -0.59 -27.70 -8.35
C LEU A 208 0.74 -27.05 -7.99
N LEU A 209 1.73 -27.84 -7.59
CA LEU A 209 3.07 -27.34 -7.27
C LEU A 209 3.74 -26.70 -8.50
N ALA A 210 3.73 -27.40 -9.63
CA ALA A 210 4.31 -26.90 -10.88
C ALA A 210 3.61 -25.61 -11.32
N GLY A 211 2.28 -25.57 -11.30
CA GLY A 211 1.50 -24.38 -11.61
C GLY A 211 1.84 -23.20 -10.70
N ALA A 212 1.90 -23.41 -9.38
CA ALA A 212 2.26 -22.38 -8.42
C ALA A 212 3.68 -21.84 -8.65
N VAL A 213 4.66 -22.71 -8.89
CA VAL A 213 6.05 -22.32 -9.18
C VAL A 213 6.14 -21.55 -10.48
N CYS A 214 5.55 -22.06 -11.56
CA CYS A 214 5.58 -21.43 -12.88
C CYS A 214 4.92 -20.05 -12.87
N LEU A 215 3.74 -19.92 -12.27
CA LEU A 215 3.04 -18.64 -12.18
C LEU A 215 3.82 -17.64 -11.32
N LEU A 216 4.44 -18.09 -10.21
CA LEU A 216 5.24 -17.21 -9.35
C LEU A 216 6.51 -16.75 -10.06
N ALA A 217 7.20 -17.69 -10.73
CA ALA A 217 8.37 -17.39 -11.54
C ALA A 217 8.02 -16.42 -12.67
N ALA A 218 6.93 -16.65 -13.39
CA ALA A 218 6.45 -15.74 -14.44
C ALA A 218 6.18 -14.33 -13.89
N ALA A 219 5.59 -14.21 -12.71
CA ALA A 219 5.35 -12.92 -12.08
C ALA A 219 6.66 -12.22 -11.63
N ARG A 220 7.62 -12.95 -11.05
CA ARG A 220 8.90 -12.39 -10.58
C ARG A 220 9.88 -12.07 -11.71
N LEU A 221 9.80 -12.82 -12.81
CA LEU A 221 10.60 -12.65 -14.01
C LEU A 221 9.92 -11.74 -15.04
N HIS A 222 8.72 -11.23 -14.74
CA HIS A 222 7.99 -10.38 -15.64
C HIS A 222 8.81 -9.16 -16.03
N HIS A 223 8.78 -8.87 -17.32
CA HIS A 223 9.35 -7.68 -17.94
C HIS A 223 8.22 -6.98 -18.66
N TRP A 224 8.05 -5.69 -18.39
CA TRP A 224 6.94 -4.92 -18.97
C TRP A 224 7.09 -4.69 -20.47
N ARG A 225 8.24 -5.09 -21.05
CA ARG A 225 8.70 -4.68 -22.39
C ARG A 225 8.69 -3.14 -22.53
N THR A 226 8.81 -2.50 -21.37
CA THR A 226 9.32 -1.16 -21.07
C THR A 226 10.62 -0.81 -21.77
N PRO A 227 10.88 0.40 -22.28
CA PRO A 227 12.20 0.94 -22.05
C PRO A 227 12.53 0.89 -20.55
N VAL A 228 13.79 0.60 -20.25
CA VAL A 228 14.32 0.65 -18.88
C VAL A 228 14.63 2.10 -18.54
N SER A 229 14.51 2.46 -17.26
CA SER A 229 14.92 3.77 -16.78
C SER A 229 16.42 4.03 -17.04
N GLN A 230 16.80 5.30 -17.00
CA GLN A 230 18.22 5.63 -16.83
C GLN A 230 18.76 4.96 -15.56
N PRO A 231 20.08 4.72 -15.45
CA PRO A 231 20.66 4.17 -14.24
C PRO A 231 20.37 5.09 -13.04
N LEU A 232 19.86 4.51 -11.96
CA LEU A 232 19.54 5.20 -10.71
C LEU A 232 20.45 4.72 -9.56
N LEU A 233 20.58 5.54 -8.51
CA LEU A 233 20.99 5.11 -7.18
C LEU A 233 19.76 4.68 -6.38
N PHE A 234 19.92 3.68 -5.51
CA PHE A 234 18.81 3.26 -4.67
C PHE A 234 18.55 4.34 -3.60
N PRO A 235 17.31 4.86 -3.48
CA PRO A 235 17.06 6.10 -2.72
C PRO A 235 17.03 5.91 -1.20
N LEU A 236 17.45 4.74 -0.70
CA LEU A 236 17.25 4.32 0.69
C LEU A 236 18.46 3.52 1.19
N GLU A 237 18.82 3.68 2.47
CA GLU A 237 19.95 2.95 3.08
C GLU A 237 19.48 1.76 3.93
N GLY A 238 20.30 0.70 4.10
CA GLY A 238 20.00 -0.40 5.01
C GLY A 238 19.11 -1.49 4.41
N THR A 239 18.27 -2.13 5.24
CA THR A 239 17.49 -3.32 4.81
C THR A 239 16.04 -2.97 4.46
N TRP A 240 15.68 -3.21 3.20
CA TRP A 240 14.36 -2.95 2.65
C TRP A 240 13.73 -4.20 2.05
N TYR A 241 12.42 -4.16 1.90
CA TYR A 241 11.63 -5.25 1.35
C TYR A 241 10.62 -4.73 0.35
N VAL A 242 10.59 -5.34 -0.83
CA VAL A 242 9.64 -5.02 -1.90
C VAL A 242 8.29 -5.65 -1.56
N ILE A 243 7.29 -4.83 -1.22
CA ILE A 243 5.93 -5.30 -0.92
C ILE A 243 5.03 -5.26 -2.17
N GLN A 244 5.38 -4.44 -3.16
CA GLN A 244 4.73 -4.37 -4.47
C GLN A 244 5.84 -4.21 -5.51
N GLY A 245 5.81 -5.04 -6.54
CA GLY A 245 6.83 -5.08 -7.60
C GLY A 245 6.77 -6.41 -8.36
N GLY A 246 7.34 -6.41 -9.57
CA GLY A 246 7.19 -7.51 -10.53
C GLY A 246 5.88 -7.43 -11.32
N GLY A 247 5.49 -8.55 -11.94
CA GLY A 247 4.31 -8.65 -12.79
C GLY A 247 3.02 -9.01 -12.05
N ARG A 248 1.95 -9.25 -12.83
CA ARG A 248 0.71 -9.83 -12.28
C ARG A 248 0.98 -11.22 -11.72
N PRO A 249 0.36 -11.61 -10.60
CA PRO A 249 -0.55 -10.84 -9.74
C PRO A 249 0.16 -10.21 -8.52
N LEU A 250 1.50 -10.13 -8.52
CA LEU A 250 2.29 -9.69 -7.36
C LEU A 250 2.27 -8.17 -7.16
N ASN A 251 2.10 -7.41 -8.23
CA ASN A 251 2.08 -5.96 -8.21
C ASN A 251 0.66 -5.45 -8.50
N HIS A 252 0.09 -4.67 -7.57
CA HIS A 252 -1.24 -4.09 -7.76
C HIS A 252 -1.23 -2.89 -8.72
N HIS A 253 -0.09 -2.21 -8.86
CA HIS A 253 0.08 -1.01 -9.69
C HIS A 253 -0.10 -1.28 -11.19
N VAL A 254 -0.07 -2.54 -11.60
CA VAL A 254 -0.22 -3.00 -12.98
C VAL A 254 -1.49 -2.49 -13.68
N LYS A 255 -2.52 -2.14 -12.92
CA LYS A 255 -3.78 -1.63 -13.49
C LYS A 255 -3.66 -0.19 -14.00
N VAL A 256 -2.63 0.53 -13.57
CA VAL A 256 -2.38 1.93 -13.88
C VAL A 256 -1.14 1.99 -14.78
N PRO A 257 -1.28 2.32 -16.08
CA PRO A 257 -0.19 2.20 -17.07
C PRO A 257 1.10 2.90 -16.65
N GLU A 258 1.01 4.08 -16.05
CA GLU A 258 2.15 4.88 -15.61
C GLU A 258 2.84 4.31 -14.35
N GLN A 259 2.11 3.54 -13.52
CA GLN A 259 2.63 2.93 -12.29
C GLN A 259 2.95 1.44 -12.44
N ARG A 260 2.75 0.81 -13.60
CA ARG A 260 2.82 -0.65 -13.75
C ARG A 260 4.13 -1.30 -13.27
N ALA A 261 5.23 -0.55 -13.32
CA ALA A 261 6.57 -0.96 -12.86
C ALA A 261 6.96 -0.35 -11.49
N ALA A 262 6.01 0.29 -10.81
CA ALA A 262 6.21 0.91 -9.52
C ALA A 262 6.57 -0.10 -8.44
N LEU A 263 7.32 0.39 -7.46
CA LEU A 263 7.76 -0.32 -6.29
C LEU A 263 7.20 0.35 -5.04
N ASP A 264 6.67 -0.47 -4.15
CA ASP A 264 6.42 -0.05 -2.78
C ASP A 264 7.44 -0.76 -1.87
N LEU A 265 8.21 0.04 -1.14
CA LEU A 265 9.36 -0.38 -0.35
C LEU A 265 9.10 -0.12 1.12
N VAL A 266 9.17 -1.16 1.94
CA VAL A 266 9.07 -1.05 3.41
C VAL A 266 10.41 -1.36 4.07
N GLY A 267 10.70 -0.67 5.17
CA GLY A 267 11.83 -0.98 6.04
C GLY A 267 11.59 -2.27 6.81
N LEU A 268 12.66 -3.02 7.09
CA LEU A 268 12.63 -4.14 8.02
C LEU A 268 13.46 -3.82 9.26
N GLY A 269 12.87 -3.99 10.44
CA GLY A 269 13.60 -3.92 11.70
C GLY A 269 14.55 -5.10 11.91
N PRO A 270 15.33 -5.12 13.02
CA PRO A 270 16.35 -6.14 13.31
C PRO A 270 15.84 -7.59 13.28
N HIS A 271 14.55 -7.77 13.52
CA HIS A 271 13.89 -9.08 13.56
C HIS A 271 13.22 -9.48 12.24
N GLY A 272 13.42 -8.70 11.17
CA GLY A 272 12.81 -8.94 9.86
C GLY A 272 11.32 -8.59 9.80
N THR A 273 10.80 -7.82 10.75
CA THR A 273 9.41 -7.33 10.79
C THR A 273 9.35 -5.87 10.35
N ARG A 274 8.27 -5.48 9.68
CA ARG A 274 8.04 -4.09 9.25
C ARG A 274 7.57 -3.17 10.38
N THR A 275 6.92 -3.73 11.40
CA THR A 275 6.23 -2.99 12.45
C THR A 275 6.34 -3.75 13.77
N ARG A 276 6.27 -3.02 14.87
CA ARG A 276 6.14 -3.55 16.23
C ARG A 276 4.64 -3.77 16.55
N PRO A 277 4.27 -4.33 17.73
CA PRO A 277 2.86 -4.65 18.02
C PRO A 277 1.91 -3.45 18.07
N ASP A 278 2.44 -2.27 18.42
CA ASP A 278 1.82 -0.96 18.23
C ASP A 278 1.65 -0.65 16.74
N ARG A 279 0.52 -0.04 16.38
CA ARG A 279 0.19 0.33 14.98
C ARG A 279 0.20 1.83 14.77
N ASP A 280 0.88 2.57 15.63
CA ASP A 280 1.18 3.97 15.31
C ASP A 280 2.24 4.02 14.20
N LEU A 281 2.46 5.22 13.65
CA LEU A 281 3.40 5.43 12.56
C LEU A 281 4.84 5.07 12.97
N THR A 282 5.24 5.41 14.20
CA THR A 282 6.61 5.23 14.73
C THR A 282 6.97 3.78 15.03
N ALA A 283 5.97 2.90 15.11
CA ALA A 283 6.15 1.47 15.21
C ALA A 283 6.72 0.86 13.91
N TYR A 284 6.51 1.50 12.76
CA TYR A 284 6.96 1.00 11.46
C TYR A 284 8.43 1.34 11.21
N ALA A 285 9.21 0.32 10.88
CA ALA A 285 10.64 0.44 10.59
C ALA A 285 10.95 1.32 9.35
N ALA A 286 9.94 1.59 8.52
CA ALA A 286 10.06 2.50 7.39
C ALA A 286 9.87 3.97 7.78
N TYR A 287 9.04 4.28 8.78
CA TYR A 287 8.62 5.65 9.07
C TYR A 287 9.80 6.52 9.52
N GLY A 288 9.91 7.73 8.99
CA GLY A 288 11.00 8.66 9.29
C GLY A 288 12.36 8.27 8.67
N ARG A 289 12.43 7.19 7.88
CA ARG A 289 13.67 6.82 7.18
C ARG A 289 13.99 7.87 6.09
N PRO A 290 15.25 8.33 5.95
CA PRO A 290 15.64 9.25 4.90
C PRO A 290 15.38 8.69 3.49
N VAL A 291 14.90 9.54 2.61
CA VAL A 291 14.71 9.30 1.17
C VAL A 291 15.65 10.24 0.42
N ARG A 292 16.54 9.66 -0.37
CA ARG A 292 17.55 10.39 -1.14
C ARG A 292 17.21 10.43 -2.62
N SER A 293 17.72 11.41 -3.34
CA SER A 293 17.53 11.52 -4.77
C SER A 293 18.18 10.33 -5.48
N PRO A 294 17.42 9.57 -6.30
CA PRO A 294 17.98 8.45 -7.03
C PRO A 294 18.81 8.90 -8.25
N CYS A 295 18.73 10.16 -8.66
CA CYS A 295 19.42 10.67 -9.85
C CYS A 295 19.61 12.18 -9.81
N HIS A 296 20.39 12.71 -10.75
CA HIS A 296 20.35 14.12 -11.08
C HIS A 296 19.00 14.44 -11.76
N GLY A 297 18.38 15.56 -11.39
CA GLY A 297 17.14 15.99 -12.03
C GLY A 297 16.60 17.31 -11.50
N ARG A 298 15.68 17.91 -12.26
CA ARG A 298 14.93 19.09 -11.84
C ARG A 298 13.67 18.67 -11.10
N VAL A 299 13.42 19.25 -9.94
CA VAL A 299 12.15 19.05 -9.22
C VAL A 299 11.04 19.76 -9.99
N ILE A 300 10.09 18.98 -10.51
CA ILE A 300 8.92 19.52 -11.24
C ILE A 300 7.66 19.57 -10.38
N SER A 301 7.61 18.80 -9.29
CA SER A 301 6.54 18.86 -8.29
C SER A 301 7.07 18.42 -6.93
N ALA A 302 6.68 19.13 -5.89
CA ALA A 302 6.95 18.74 -4.51
C ALA A 302 5.78 19.14 -3.61
N ALA A 303 5.43 18.26 -2.67
CA ALA A 303 4.41 18.53 -1.65
C ALA A 303 4.89 18.01 -0.29
N THR A 304 4.65 18.78 0.77
CA THR A 304 5.18 18.48 2.13
C THR A 304 4.13 18.59 3.24
N THR A 305 2.95 19.14 2.98
CA THR A 305 2.00 19.51 4.05
C THR A 305 0.80 18.58 4.19
N ILE A 306 0.68 17.53 3.38
CA ILE A 306 -0.42 16.55 3.49
C ILE A 306 -0.19 15.73 4.75
N PRO A 307 -1.13 15.70 5.72
CA PRO A 307 -0.97 14.92 6.94
C PRO A 307 -0.81 13.41 6.66
N ASP A 308 -0.08 12.74 7.54
CA ASP A 308 -0.08 11.27 7.55
C ASP A 308 -1.45 10.75 8.02
N GLN A 309 -1.87 9.62 7.47
CA GLN A 309 -3.05 8.92 7.96
C GLN A 309 -2.68 7.79 8.92
N ARG A 310 -3.66 7.35 9.73
CA ARG A 310 -3.45 6.20 10.61
C ARG A 310 -3.21 4.94 9.78
N PRO A 311 -2.25 4.09 10.14
CA PRO A 311 -2.03 2.84 9.42
C PRO A 311 -3.30 1.97 9.34
N GLY A 312 -3.62 1.53 8.13
CA GLY A 312 -4.83 0.77 7.80
C GLY A 312 -6.03 1.63 7.36
N GLU A 313 -5.99 2.95 7.53
CA GLU A 313 -6.92 3.90 6.92
C GLU A 313 -6.37 4.34 5.56
N ILE A 314 -7.26 4.54 4.58
CA ILE A 314 -6.92 5.12 3.28
C ILE A 314 -7.95 6.21 3.01
N ARG A 315 -7.59 7.45 3.37
CA ARG A 315 -8.47 8.60 3.24
C ARG A 315 -8.48 9.12 1.81
N TYR A 316 -9.60 9.66 1.36
CA TYR A 316 -9.68 10.39 0.10
C TYR A 316 -8.89 11.70 0.21
N GLN A 317 -7.79 11.78 -0.52
CA GLN A 317 -6.84 12.88 -0.54
C GLN A 317 -5.94 12.78 -1.79
N PRO A 318 -5.03 13.73 -2.07
CA PRO A 318 -4.15 13.64 -3.23
C PRO A 318 -3.37 12.32 -3.24
N LEU A 319 -3.44 11.59 -4.37
CA LEU A 319 -3.01 10.18 -4.46
C LEU A 319 -1.56 9.95 -4.01
N TYR A 320 -0.64 10.81 -4.42
CA TYR A 320 0.78 10.70 -4.08
C TYR A 320 1.13 11.23 -2.68
N GLY A 321 0.19 11.90 -2.01
CA GLY A 321 0.48 12.55 -0.73
C GLY A 321 1.63 13.55 -0.86
N ASN A 322 2.46 13.64 0.17
CA ASN A 322 3.73 14.35 0.09
C ASN A 322 4.67 13.59 -0.84
N HIS A 323 5.32 14.30 -1.74
CA HIS A 323 6.06 13.69 -2.83
C HIS A 323 7.15 14.61 -3.34
N VAL A 324 8.07 14.03 -4.13
CA VAL A 324 9.03 14.74 -4.98
C VAL A 324 9.03 14.05 -6.33
N PHE A 325 8.76 14.82 -7.39
CA PHE A 325 8.85 14.37 -8.78
C PHE A 325 10.03 15.04 -9.46
N LEU A 326 10.89 14.23 -10.07
CA LEU A 326 12.12 14.67 -10.72
C LEU A 326 12.00 14.47 -12.23
N ASP A 327 12.21 15.53 -12.99
CA ASP A 327 12.43 15.45 -14.42
C ASP A 327 13.94 15.31 -14.71
N THR A 328 14.26 14.25 -15.44
CA THR A 328 15.62 13.89 -15.82
C THR A 328 15.99 14.40 -17.22
N GLY A 329 15.03 15.05 -17.90
CA GLY A 329 15.08 15.40 -19.31
C GLY A 329 14.70 14.24 -20.25
N ARG A 330 14.45 13.05 -19.72
CA ARG A 330 14.07 11.85 -20.49
C ARG A 330 12.85 11.11 -19.93
N GLU A 331 12.68 11.16 -18.62
CA GLU A 331 11.65 10.47 -17.86
C GLU A 331 11.41 11.21 -16.54
N ILE A 332 10.25 10.97 -15.95
CA ILE A 332 9.86 11.51 -14.65
C ILE A 332 10.02 10.42 -13.60
N ILE A 333 10.80 10.70 -12.56
CA ILE A 333 10.92 9.83 -11.38
C ILE A 333 9.98 10.35 -10.30
N LYS A 334 9.09 9.50 -9.80
CA LYS A 334 8.13 9.86 -8.74
C LYS A 334 8.44 9.14 -7.44
N LEU A 335 8.66 9.92 -6.39
CA LEU A 335 8.81 9.46 -5.01
C LEU A 335 7.66 10.00 -4.18
N ALA A 336 6.91 9.14 -3.50
CA ALA A 336 5.63 9.51 -2.87
C ALA A 336 5.46 8.93 -1.46
N HIS A 337 4.39 9.38 -0.80
CA HIS A 337 4.02 9.02 0.58
C HIS A 337 5.03 9.51 1.62
N LEU A 338 5.66 10.67 1.38
CA LEU A 338 6.65 11.26 2.28
C LEU A 338 6.01 11.81 3.57
N ARG A 339 6.83 11.96 4.62
CA ARG A 339 6.40 12.44 5.92
C ARG A 339 6.10 13.95 5.87
N PRO A 340 5.02 14.42 6.51
CA PRO A 340 4.67 15.83 6.55
C PRO A 340 5.81 16.67 7.13
N GLY A 341 6.13 17.78 6.48
CA GLY A 341 7.18 18.72 6.87
C GLY A 341 8.61 18.21 6.62
N SER A 342 8.79 17.02 6.04
CA SER A 342 10.13 16.45 5.81
C SER A 342 10.73 16.80 4.45
N VAL A 343 9.92 17.18 3.46
CA VAL A 343 10.42 17.44 2.11
C VAL A 343 11.30 18.70 2.11
N THR A 344 12.53 18.55 1.63
CA THR A 344 13.61 19.55 1.71
C THR A 344 13.76 20.39 0.44
N VAL A 345 13.02 20.07 -0.62
CA VAL A 345 13.13 20.68 -1.95
C VAL A 345 11.79 21.29 -2.39
N LYS A 346 11.85 22.20 -3.37
CA LYS A 346 10.68 22.84 -3.98
C LYS A 346 10.75 22.76 -5.52
N PRO A 347 9.62 22.95 -6.22
CA PRO A 347 9.62 23.00 -7.68
C PRO A 347 10.63 24.03 -8.21
N GLY A 348 11.39 23.63 -9.23
CA GLY A 348 12.45 24.43 -9.84
C GLY A 348 13.86 24.09 -9.35
N ASP A 349 14.01 23.51 -8.15
CA ASP A 349 15.31 23.08 -7.64
C ASP A 349 15.94 22.00 -8.54
N VAL A 350 17.26 21.94 -8.57
CA VAL A 350 18.02 20.86 -9.20
C VAL A 350 18.70 20.08 -8.10
N VAL A 351 18.58 18.76 -8.16
CA VAL A 351 19.14 17.84 -7.16
C VAL A 351 20.16 16.92 -7.78
N GLU A 352 21.15 16.51 -6.99
CA GLU A 352 22.15 15.51 -7.34
C GLU A 352 21.84 14.13 -6.71
N PRO A 353 22.33 13.02 -7.29
CA PRO A 353 22.16 11.70 -6.70
C PRO A 353 22.66 11.64 -5.25
N GLY A 354 21.86 11.10 -4.33
CA GLY A 354 22.20 10.96 -2.92
C GLY A 354 21.79 12.15 -2.04
N GLU A 355 21.37 13.27 -2.60
CA GLU A 355 20.85 14.40 -1.82
C GLU A 355 19.57 14.04 -1.08
N LEU A 356 19.38 14.57 0.13
CA LEU A 356 18.19 14.32 0.93
C LEU A 356 16.98 15.01 0.28
N LEU A 357 15.91 14.25 0.01
CA LEU A 357 14.63 14.77 -0.50
C LEU A 357 13.56 14.87 0.57
N GLY A 358 13.64 14.02 1.61
CA GLY A 358 12.73 14.00 2.74
C GLY A 358 12.78 12.67 3.47
N GLU A 359 11.69 12.32 4.15
CA GLU A 359 11.59 11.09 4.94
C GLU A 359 10.36 10.28 4.53
N VAL A 360 10.42 8.96 4.70
CA VAL A 360 9.27 8.07 4.46
C VAL A 360 8.15 8.38 5.47
N GLY A 361 6.95 8.59 4.95
CA GLY A 361 5.75 8.86 5.73
C GLY A 361 4.63 7.86 5.41
N ASN A 362 3.38 8.31 5.59
CA ASN A 362 2.15 7.59 5.30
C ASN A 362 1.05 8.51 4.75
N SER A 363 1.43 9.56 4.02
CA SER A 363 0.50 10.49 3.37
C SER A 363 0.01 9.96 2.02
N GLY A 364 -1.14 10.43 1.54
CA GLY A 364 -1.69 10.01 0.24
C GLY A 364 -2.39 8.65 0.27
N ASN A 365 -2.37 7.94 -0.86
CA ASN A 365 -2.98 6.62 -1.02
C ASN A 365 -2.09 5.50 -0.43
N SER A 366 -1.81 5.56 0.88
CA SER A 366 -0.85 4.67 1.55
C SER A 366 -1.46 3.91 2.74
N SER A 367 -1.48 2.58 2.70
CA SER A 367 -2.05 1.78 3.80
C SER A 367 -1.15 1.66 5.04
N GLU A 368 0.15 1.90 4.89
CA GLU A 368 1.17 1.82 5.95
C GLU A 368 2.43 2.58 5.52
N PRO A 369 3.32 3.00 6.44
CA PRO A 369 4.56 3.66 6.07
C PRO A 369 5.42 2.88 5.06
N HIS A 370 5.64 3.46 3.89
CA HIS A 370 6.45 2.89 2.80
C HIS A 370 6.88 4.00 1.82
N LEU A 371 7.93 3.75 1.04
CA LEU A 371 8.26 4.58 -0.13
C LEU A 371 7.60 3.98 -1.36
N HIS A 372 6.79 4.77 -2.07
CA HIS A 372 6.40 4.47 -3.44
C HIS A 372 7.40 5.11 -4.41
N LEU A 373 7.89 4.33 -5.38
CA LEU A 373 8.86 4.76 -6.37
C LEU A 373 8.51 4.20 -7.75
N HIS A 374 8.42 5.07 -8.76
CA HIS A 374 8.39 4.65 -10.15
C HIS A 374 9.07 5.66 -11.07
N ALA A 375 9.34 5.21 -12.30
CA ALA A 375 9.75 6.06 -13.41
C ALA A 375 8.69 5.94 -14.51
N GLU A 376 8.36 7.05 -15.16
CA GLU A 376 7.45 7.07 -16.30
C GLU A 376 7.98 7.95 -17.43
N ARG A 377 7.56 7.61 -18.65
CA ARG A 377 7.71 8.45 -19.83
C ARG A 377 6.46 8.30 -20.68
N ASP A 378 5.90 9.42 -21.13
CA ASP A 378 4.72 9.46 -21.99
C ASP A 378 3.53 8.67 -21.41
N GLY A 379 3.33 8.74 -20.09
CA GLY A 379 2.25 8.03 -19.38
C GLY A 379 2.46 6.51 -19.26
N LEU A 380 3.65 6.00 -19.56
CA LEU A 380 3.99 4.58 -19.44
C LEU A 380 5.08 4.36 -18.40
N GLY A 381 4.81 3.46 -17.44
CA GLY A 381 5.77 3.07 -16.42
C GLY A 381 6.94 2.29 -16.99
N LEU A 382 8.14 2.59 -16.50
CA LEU A 382 9.42 2.06 -16.97
C LEU A 382 10.02 1.08 -15.97
N ASP A 383 10.68 0.04 -16.47
CA ASP A 383 11.42 -0.89 -15.61
C ASP A 383 12.58 -0.16 -14.94
N LEU A 384 12.61 -0.16 -13.59
CA LEU A 384 13.63 0.54 -12.82
C LEU A 384 14.96 -0.21 -12.83
N ARG A 385 16.05 0.51 -13.11
CA ARG A 385 17.42 -0.01 -13.02
C ARG A 385 18.26 0.79 -12.05
N PHE A 386 18.76 0.10 -11.03
CA PHE A 386 19.70 0.65 -10.05
C PHE A 386 21.13 0.19 -10.31
N THR A 387 22.11 1.05 -10.02
CA THR A 387 23.54 0.77 -10.21
C THR A 387 24.17 0.07 -9.01
N ASP A 388 23.66 0.35 -7.82
CA ASP A 388 24.07 -0.17 -6.51
C ASP A 388 23.23 -1.38 -6.05
N VAL A 389 22.07 -1.62 -6.66
CA VAL A 389 21.22 -2.79 -6.40
C VAL A 389 21.11 -3.69 -7.63
N ARG A 390 21.72 -4.88 -7.57
CA ARG A 390 21.73 -5.85 -8.68
C ARG A 390 20.48 -6.73 -8.72
N GLY A 391 19.98 -7.09 -9.90
CA GLY A 391 18.89 -8.06 -10.08
C GLY A 391 17.48 -7.45 -10.04
N ARG A 392 16.45 -8.29 -10.21
CA ARG A 392 15.04 -7.86 -10.42
C ARG A 392 14.31 -7.45 -9.15
N LEU A 393 13.42 -6.47 -9.24
CA LEU A 393 12.66 -5.96 -8.11
C LEU A 393 11.25 -6.51 -8.15
N TYR A 394 10.99 -7.51 -7.32
CA TYR A 394 9.72 -8.23 -7.26
C TYR A 394 9.27 -8.37 -5.81
N ARG A 395 7.95 -8.49 -5.60
CA ARG A 395 7.39 -8.77 -4.28
C ARG A 395 8.03 -9.99 -3.64
N GLY A 396 8.52 -9.86 -2.41
CA GLY A 396 9.30 -10.94 -1.77
C GLY A 396 10.78 -10.65 -1.65
N ARG A 397 11.30 -9.71 -2.45
CA ARG A 397 12.72 -9.42 -2.48
C ARG A 397 13.14 -8.57 -1.30
N ARG A 398 14.17 -9.01 -0.59
CA ARG A 398 14.94 -8.20 0.36
C ARG A 398 16.09 -7.50 -0.37
N ILE A 399 16.27 -6.22 -0.09
CA ILE A 399 17.34 -5.37 -0.60
C ILE A 399 18.18 -4.93 0.59
N ARG A 400 19.50 -4.99 0.46
CA ARG A 400 20.47 -4.46 1.41
C ARG A 400 21.38 -3.53 0.64
N VAL A 401 21.38 -2.27 1.05
CA VAL A 401 22.23 -1.20 0.49
C VAL A 401 23.13 -0.68 1.60
#